data_AF-A0A1E7X1A2-F1
#
_entry.id   AF-A0A1E7X1A2-F1
#
_cell.length_a   1.000
_cell.length_b   1.000
_cell.length_c   1.000
_cell.angle_alpha   90.00
_cell.angle_beta   90.00
_cell.angle_gamma   90.00
#
_symmetry.space_group_name_H-M   'P 1'
#
loop_
_entity.id
_entity.type
_entity.pdbx_description
1 polymer ?
#
loop_
_entity_poly.entity_id
_entity_poly.type
_entity_poly.pdbx_seq_one_letter_code
_entity_poly.pdbx_strand_id
1 'polypeptide(L)'
;MNQNPPIQPYIVPDLRDKSPASAVPDRSIGAILIKMGRLSVADAERVMRHQVERNVRFGDAALALGVLSEADIEFALSRQYDYPYLLRGESDISESVVAAYEPFTERVESLRALRNQLMWRWFDTGEERRALAITGAERGDGRSFLAANLAVVFSQQGQRTLLIDADMRHPSQHTIFSLENRVGLSSVLSGRNSVEAVQRVPALLDLSVLTAGAPPPNPSELLGRPALGQLLRTLAGQYDVILIDTPAGSDSSDAQMVAGRTGAAVVVARQDVTHVGKVHELITSLNEARVHVVGSVLNNF
;
A
#
# COMPACT_ATOMS: atom_id res chain seq x y z
N MET A 1 6.09 36.44 47.08
CA MET A 1 7.35 36.71 46.37
C MET A 1 7.92 35.38 45.91
N ASN A 2 7.67 34.99 44.66
CA ASN A 2 8.17 33.77 44.04
C ASN A 2 8.81 34.22 42.72
N GLN A 3 10.13 34.18 42.61
CA GLN A 3 10.86 34.61 41.40
C GLN A 3 11.10 33.39 40.51
N ASN A 4 10.54 33.42 39.30
CA ASN A 4 10.92 32.49 38.22
C ASN A 4 12.25 32.98 37.59
N PRO A 5 13.15 32.07 37.17
CA PRO A 5 14.39 32.43 36.49
C PRO A 5 14.14 32.87 35.02
N PRO A 6 15.06 33.65 34.41
CA PRO A 6 14.86 34.24 33.09
C PRO A 6 15.01 33.21 31.96
N ILE A 7 14.18 33.38 30.93
CA ILE A 7 14.17 32.57 29.70
C ILE A 7 15.35 33.00 28.81
N GLN A 8 16.25 32.07 28.48
CA GLN A 8 17.30 32.31 27.47
C GLN A 8 16.71 32.24 26.05
N PRO A 9 17.12 33.12 25.11
CA PRO A 9 16.62 33.07 23.73
C PRO A 9 17.22 31.88 22.97
N TYR A 10 16.35 31.16 22.26
CA TYR A 10 16.69 30.05 21.38
C TYR A 10 17.40 30.61 20.13
N ILE A 11 18.70 30.31 19.97
CA ILE A 11 19.50 30.69 18.80
C ILE A 11 19.23 29.69 17.68
N VAL A 12 18.77 30.18 16.53
CA VAL A 12 18.58 29.40 15.30
C VAL A 12 19.97 29.10 14.69
N PRO A 13 20.37 27.85 14.43
CA PRO A 13 21.62 27.57 13.75
C PRO A 13 21.57 28.02 12.28
N ASP A 14 22.58 28.79 11.89
CA ASP A 14 22.83 29.24 10.51
C ASP A 14 23.16 28.04 9.61
N LEU A 15 22.33 27.77 8.60
CA LEU A 15 22.48 26.67 7.63
C LEU A 15 23.33 27.06 6.42
N ARG A 16 24.34 27.92 6.61
CA ARG A 16 25.29 28.29 5.56
C ARG A 16 26.72 28.01 5.98
N ASP A 17 27.08 26.73 5.98
CA ASP A 17 28.44 26.37 5.61
C ASP A 17 28.47 25.07 4.80
N LYS A 18 28.88 25.20 3.53
CA LYS A 18 29.17 24.09 2.63
C LYS A 18 30.67 23.88 2.64
N SER A 19 31.12 22.79 3.27
CA SER A 19 32.43 22.18 3.01
C SER A 19 32.22 20.71 2.60
N PRO A 20 32.70 20.27 1.42
CA PRO A 20 32.48 18.91 0.94
C PRO A 20 33.65 18.01 1.35
N ALA A 21 33.57 17.38 2.52
CA ALA A 21 34.40 16.20 2.84
C ALA A 21 33.88 15.49 4.11
N SER A 22 33.68 14.17 3.98
CA SER A 22 33.53 13.17 5.06
C SER A 22 32.23 13.12 5.89
N ALA A 23 31.24 12.37 5.39
CA ALA A 23 30.14 11.73 6.15
C ALA A 23 29.56 10.62 5.23
N VAL A 24 29.38 9.33 5.54
CA VAL A 24 29.08 8.56 6.77
C VAL A 24 29.47 7.07 6.54
N PRO A 25 30.24 6.38 7.41
CA PRO A 25 30.59 4.95 7.24
C PRO A 25 29.43 3.97 7.54
N ASP A 26 28.47 4.35 8.39
CA ASP A 26 27.44 3.46 8.97
C ASP A 26 26.23 3.14 8.06
N ARG A 27 26.19 3.67 6.83
CA ARG A 27 25.08 3.46 5.88
C ARG A 27 25.49 2.77 4.57
N SER A 28 26.72 2.26 4.48
CA SER A 28 27.15 1.57 3.26
C SER A 28 26.54 0.16 3.17
N ILE A 29 26.14 -0.25 1.96
CA ILE A 29 25.59 -1.59 1.66
C ILE A 29 26.48 -2.69 2.24
N GLY A 30 27.81 -2.59 2.04
CA GLY A 30 28.77 -3.55 2.58
C GLY A 30 28.75 -3.63 4.11
N ALA A 31 28.71 -2.50 4.82
CA ALA A 31 28.64 -2.49 6.28
C ALA A 31 27.34 -3.11 6.81
N ILE A 32 26.21 -2.83 6.15
CA ILE A 32 24.91 -3.43 6.48
C ILE A 32 24.96 -4.95 6.33
N LEU A 33 25.49 -5.44 5.21
CA LEU A 33 25.58 -6.88 4.92
C LEU A 33 26.51 -7.62 5.89
N ILE A 34 27.63 -7.01 6.27
CA ILE A 34 28.54 -7.57 7.28
C ILE A 34 27.86 -7.66 8.65
N LYS A 35 27.20 -6.57 9.08
CA LYS A 35 26.52 -6.52 10.38
C LYS A 35 25.43 -7.59 10.50
N MET A 36 24.81 -7.99 9.40
CA MET A 36 23.73 -8.98 9.36
C MET A 36 24.22 -10.40 9.03
N GLY A 37 25.54 -10.61 8.95
CA GLY A 37 26.13 -11.93 8.69
C GLY A 37 25.91 -12.47 7.28
N ARG A 38 25.45 -11.63 6.34
CA ARG A 38 25.20 -12.01 4.93
C ARG A 38 26.42 -11.85 4.04
N LEU A 39 27.44 -11.10 4.49
CA LEU A 39 28.71 -10.94 3.79
C LEU A 39 29.86 -11.04 4.80
N SER A 40 30.85 -11.90 4.51
CA SER A 40 32.06 -11.95 5.33
C SER A 40 32.94 -10.72 5.08
N VAL A 41 33.75 -10.32 6.07
CA VAL A 41 34.70 -9.19 5.89
C VAL A 41 35.68 -9.48 4.75
N ALA A 42 36.14 -10.72 4.62
CA ALA A 42 37.04 -11.15 3.55
C ALA A 42 36.38 -11.05 2.16
N ASP A 43 35.10 -11.41 2.04
CA ASP A 43 34.37 -11.28 0.79
C ASP A 43 34.05 -9.82 0.47
N ALA A 44 33.76 -8.98 1.47
CA ALA A 44 33.58 -7.55 1.27
C ALA A 44 34.84 -6.88 0.69
N GLU A 45 36.04 -7.26 1.16
CA GLU A 45 37.31 -6.79 0.59
C GLU A 45 37.53 -7.25 -0.86
N ARG A 46 37.10 -8.48 -1.19
CA ARG A 46 37.12 -8.99 -2.57
C ARG A 46 36.18 -8.18 -3.48
N VAL A 47 34.97 -7.89 -3.00
CA VAL A 47 33.99 -7.05 -3.72
C VAL A 47 34.53 -5.65 -3.94
N MET A 48 35.12 -5.02 -2.91
CA MET A 48 35.69 -3.67 -3.02
C MET A 48 36.85 -3.61 -4.03
N ARG A 49 37.74 -4.61 -4.06
CA ARG A 49 38.79 -4.68 -5.09
C ARG A 49 38.20 -4.77 -6.49
N HIS A 50 37.22 -5.65 -6.67
CA HIS A 50 36.55 -5.84 -7.96
C HIS A 50 35.79 -4.59 -8.43
N GLN A 51 35.19 -3.88 -7.47
CA GLN A 51 34.50 -2.62 -7.68
C GLN A 51 35.45 -1.57 -8.28
N VAL A 52 36.65 -1.42 -7.70
CA VAL A 52 37.68 -0.49 -8.16
C VAL A 52 38.28 -0.94 -9.50
N GLU A 53 38.61 -2.22 -9.64
CA GLU A 53 39.23 -2.78 -10.86
C GLU A 53 38.34 -2.66 -12.09
N ARG A 54 37.03 -2.89 -11.93
CA ARG A 54 36.06 -2.87 -13.04
C ARG A 54 35.24 -1.59 -13.14
N ASN A 55 35.41 -0.67 -12.19
CA ASN A 55 34.63 0.57 -12.10
C ASN A 55 33.10 0.33 -12.14
N VAL A 56 32.64 -0.69 -11.40
CA VAL A 56 31.22 -1.05 -11.27
C VAL A 56 30.68 -0.70 -9.87
N ARG A 57 29.38 -0.86 -9.61
CA ARG A 57 28.82 -0.64 -8.27
C ARG A 57 29.12 -1.83 -7.36
N PHE A 58 29.08 -1.61 -6.04
CA PHE A 58 29.35 -2.66 -5.05
C PHE A 58 28.44 -3.88 -5.22
N GLY A 59 27.13 -3.66 -5.47
CA GLY A 59 26.17 -4.74 -5.73
C GLY A 59 26.52 -5.55 -6.98
N ASP A 60 26.77 -4.87 -8.10
CA ASP A 60 27.15 -5.52 -9.36
C ASP A 60 28.44 -6.35 -9.22
N ALA A 61 29.43 -5.82 -8.48
CA ALA A 61 30.66 -6.52 -8.17
C ALA A 61 30.41 -7.77 -7.31
N ALA A 62 29.50 -7.69 -6.33
CA ALA A 62 29.16 -8.81 -5.46
C ALA A 62 28.40 -9.94 -6.18
N LEU A 63 27.48 -9.58 -7.09
CA LEU A 63 26.80 -10.53 -7.98
C LEU A 63 27.80 -11.22 -8.91
N ALA A 64 28.68 -10.44 -9.55
CA ALA A 64 29.67 -10.96 -10.49
C ALA A 64 30.66 -11.94 -9.82
N LEU A 65 30.93 -11.75 -8.52
CA LEU A 65 31.78 -12.64 -7.72
C LEU A 65 31.02 -13.82 -7.10
N GLY A 66 29.69 -13.87 -7.22
CA GLY A 66 28.84 -14.92 -6.64
C GLY A 66 28.82 -14.95 -5.11
N VAL A 67 29.23 -13.86 -4.45
CA VAL A 67 29.29 -13.78 -2.98
C VAL A 67 27.98 -13.30 -2.37
N LEU A 68 27.11 -12.68 -3.17
CA LEU A 68 25.77 -12.24 -2.78
C LEU A 68 24.77 -12.58 -3.88
N SER A 69 23.54 -12.83 -3.47
CA SER A 69 22.39 -12.87 -4.38
C SER A 69 21.81 -11.47 -4.61
N GLU A 70 20.95 -11.34 -5.61
CA GLU A 70 20.20 -10.10 -5.87
C GLU A 70 19.34 -9.73 -4.64
N ALA A 71 18.71 -10.73 -4.02
CA ALA A 71 17.94 -10.57 -2.79
C ALA A 71 18.76 -10.03 -1.60
N ASP A 72 20.06 -10.35 -1.51
CA ASP A 72 20.92 -9.80 -0.45
C ASP A 72 21.23 -8.33 -0.67
N ILE A 73 21.46 -7.94 -1.92
CA ILE A 73 21.71 -6.53 -2.29
C ILE A 73 20.47 -5.70 -2.05
N GLU A 74 19.32 -6.19 -2.50
CA GLU A 74 18.03 -5.57 -2.22
C GLU A 74 17.86 -5.40 -0.70
N PHE A 75 18.16 -6.44 0.08
CA PHE A 75 18.05 -6.42 1.56
C PHE A 75 18.89 -5.32 2.19
N ALA A 76 20.12 -5.15 1.73
CA ALA A 76 20.98 -4.09 2.20
C ALA A 76 20.45 -2.69 1.81
N LEU A 77 19.93 -2.54 0.59
CA LEU A 77 19.32 -1.30 0.12
C LEU A 77 18.09 -0.93 0.97
N SER A 78 17.28 -1.91 1.39
CA SER A 78 16.14 -1.70 2.29
C SER A 78 16.50 -0.96 3.56
N ARG A 79 17.58 -1.43 4.21
CA ARG A 79 18.06 -0.91 5.50
C ARG A 79 18.80 0.39 5.32
N GLN A 80 19.43 0.59 4.16
CA GLN A 80 20.07 1.85 3.83
C GLN A 80 19.06 2.99 3.62
N TYR A 81 17.88 2.68 3.06
CA TYR A 81 16.84 3.65 2.71
C TYR A 81 15.60 3.60 3.62
N ASP A 82 15.65 2.88 4.75
CA ASP A 82 14.52 2.66 5.67
C ASP A 82 13.22 2.24 4.97
N TYR A 83 13.33 1.41 3.92
CA TYR A 83 12.17 0.91 3.19
C TYR A 83 11.60 -0.35 3.87
N PRO A 84 10.36 -0.32 4.39
CA PRO A 84 9.76 -1.47 5.06
C PRO A 84 9.21 -2.43 4.02
N TYR A 85 10.01 -3.44 3.67
CA TYR A 85 9.54 -4.58 2.92
C TYR A 85 9.86 -5.87 3.66
N LEU A 86 9.15 -6.92 3.28
CA LEU A 86 9.10 -8.23 3.91
C LEU A 86 10.04 -9.18 3.18
N LEU A 87 10.72 -10.02 3.96
CA LEU A 87 11.43 -11.16 3.40
C LEU A 87 10.48 -12.35 3.26
N ARG A 88 10.65 -13.10 2.17
CA ARG A 88 9.88 -14.33 1.93
C ARG A 88 10.11 -15.31 3.09
N GLY A 89 9.03 -15.79 3.68
CA GLY A 89 9.04 -16.68 4.84
C GLY A 89 9.16 -16.01 6.21
N GLU A 90 9.31 -14.68 6.29
CA GLU A 90 9.31 -13.94 7.57
C GLU A 90 7.95 -13.34 7.94
N SER A 91 6.96 -13.45 7.06
CA SER A 91 5.61 -12.92 7.25
C SER A 91 4.59 -13.86 6.63
N ASP A 92 3.44 -14.01 7.29
CA ASP A 92 2.29 -14.79 6.80
C ASP A 92 1.48 -14.05 5.71
N ILE A 93 1.85 -12.80 5.38
CA ILE A 93 1.24 -12.04 4.30
C ILE A 93 1.50 -12.78 2.97
N SER A 94 0.49 -12.79 2.10
CA SER A 94 0.59 -13.41 0.78
C SER A 94 1.67 -12.75 -0.08
N GLU A 95 2.47 -13.57 -0.77
CA GLU A 95 3.46 -13.08 -1.75
C GLU A 95 2.82 -12.36 -2.95
N SER A 96 1.48 -12.46 -3.11
CA SER A 96 0.74 -11.63 -4.07
C SER A 96 0.83 -10.14 -3.75
N VAL A 97 1.21 -9.76 -2.53
CA VAL A 97 1.52 -8.37 -2.17
C VAL A 97 2.93 -8.02 -2.64
N VAL A 98 3.15 -8.02 -3.96
CA VAL A 98 4.47 -7.79 -4.58
C VAL A 98 5.15 -6.50 -4.10
N ALA A 99 4.38 -5.44 -3.81
CA ALA A 99 4.92 -4.19 -3.26
C ALA A 99 5.57 -4.36 -1.87
N ALA A 100 5.17 -5.40 -1.13
CA ALA A 100 5.75 -5.73 0.16
C ALA A 100 6.96 -6.66 0.06
N TYR A 101 7.17 -7.40 -1.03
CA TYR A 101 8.27 -8.39 -1.13
C TYR A 101 9.32 -8.05 -2.19
N GLU A 102 8.92 -7.40 -3.28
CA GLU A 102 9.75 -7.18 -4.47
C GLU A 102 9.77 -5.69 -4.88
N PRO A 103 10.20 -4.79 -3.97
CA PRO A 103 9.97 -3.36 -4.11
C PRO A 103 10.76 -2.70 -5.25
N PHE A 104 11.75 -3.36 -5.84
CA PHE A 104 12.60 -2.78 -6.89
C PHE A 104 12.24 -3.28 -8.31
N THR A 105 11.12 -3.99 -8.45
CA THR A 105 10.65 -4.49 -9.75
C THR A 105 9.90 -3.43 -10.55
N GLU A 106 9.92 -3.54 -11.88
CA GLU A 106 9.13 -2.69 -12.78
C GLU A 106 7.62 -2.72 -12.46
N ARG A 107 7.15 -3.86 -11.96
CA ARG A 107 5.76 -4.04 -11.51
C ARG A 107 5.44 -3.12 -10.34
N VAL A 108 6.33 -3.01 -9.35
CA VAL A 108 6.15 -2.11 -8.21
C VAL A 108 6.36 -0.65 -8.60
N GLU A 109 7.27 -0.35 -9.52
CA GLU A 109 7.37 1.00 -10.10
C GLU A 109 6.08 1.43 -10.81
N SER A 110 5.43 0.51 -11.53
CA SER A 110 4.12 0.77 -12.15
C SER A 110 3.03 1.07 -11.09
N LEU A 111 3.07 0.38 -9.95
CA LEU A 111 2.17 0.66 -8.82
C LEU A 111 2.46 2.03 -8.17
N ARG A 112 3.74 2.41 -8.01
CA ARG A 112 4.14 3.74 -7.52
C ARG A 112 3.71 4.86 -8.47
N ALA A 113 3.85 4.63 -9.78
CA ALA A 113 3.38 5.56 -10.81
C ALA A 113 1.86 5.73 -10.75
N LEU A 114 1.11 4.62 -10.65
CA LEU A 114 -0.35 4.65 -10.47
C LEU A 114 -0.74 5.41 -9.19
N ARG A 115 -0.11 5.12 -8.06
CA ARG A 115 -0.32 5.83 -6.78
C ARG A 115 -0.17 7.35 -6.95
N ASN A 116 0.91 7.80 -7.60
CA ASN A 116 1.15 9.23 -7.83
C ASN A 116 0.06 9.86 -8.72
N GLN A 117 -0.40 9.13 -9.75
CA GLN A 117 -1.51 9.60 -10.59
C GLN A 117 -2.82 9.71 -9.79
N LEU A 118 -3.11 8.75 -8.91
CA LEU A 118 -4.30 8.78 -8.06
C LEU A 118 -4.24 9.90 -7.02
N MET A 119 -3.05 10.20 -6.48
CA MET A 119 -2.85 11.36 -5.61
C MET A 119 -3.30 12.65 -6.30
N TRP A 120 -2.72 12.97 -7.46
CA TRP A 120 -2.99 14.24 -8.12
C TRP A 120 -4.39 14.33 -8.73
N ARG A 121 -4.97 13.20 -9.16
CA ARG A 121 -6.32 13.17 -9.77
C ARG A 121 -7.45 13.14 -8.75
N TRP A 122 -7.20 12.67 -7.52
CA TRP A 122 -8.26 12.47 -6.54
C TRP A 122 -7.89 13.00 -5.15
N PHE A 123 -6.87 12.43 -4.50
CA PHE A 123 -6.60 12.69 -3.08
C PHE A 123 -6.11 14.13 -2.79
N ASP A 124 -5.42 14.79 -3.73
CA ASP A 124 -4.93 16.18 -3.60
C ASP A 124 -5.96 17.22 -4.08
N THR A 125 -7.11 16.79 -4.60
CA THR A 125 -8.10 17.71 -5.22
C THR A 125 -9.08 18.33 -4.21
N GLY A 126 -8.99 17.99 -2.93
CA GLY A 126 -9.76 18.60 -1.84
C GLY A 126 -9.70 17.79 -0.54
N GLU A 127 -9.85 18.47 0.60
CA GLU A 127 -9.66 17.87 1.93
C GLU A 127 -10.64 16.73 2.27
N GLU A 128 -11.81 16.68 1.61
CA GLU A 128 -12.84 15.65 1.84
C GLU A 128 -12.60 14.34 1.06
N ARG A 129 -11.66 14.32 0.09
CA ARG A 129 -11.46 13.18 -0.81
C ARG A 129 -10.46 12.18 -0.25
N ARG A 130 -10.90 11.42 0.76
CA ARG A 130 -10.08 10.38 1.41
C ARG A 130 -10.40 8.96 0.95
N ALA A 131 -11.52 8.74 0.27
CA ALA A 131 -12.00 7.41 -0.11
C ALA A 131 -11.98 7.17 -1.62
N LEU A 132 -11.55 5.98 -2.04
CA LEU A 132 -11.53 5.56 -3.44
C LEU A 132 -11.91 4.07 -3.57
N ALA A 133 -12.94 3.78 -4.35
CA ALA A 133 -13.33 2.40 -4.65
C ALA A 133 -12.42 1.80 -5.74
N ILE A 134 -11.99 0.56 -5.56
CA ILE A 134 -11.29 -0.25 -6.56
C ILE A 134 -12.28 -1.29 -7.06
N THR A 135 -12.75 -1.10 -8.29
CA THR A 135 -13.84 -1.90 -8.88
C THR A 135 -13.44 -2.49 -10.22
N GLY A 136 -14.28 -3.33 -10.82
CA GLY A 136 -14.00 -4.08 -12.03
C GLY A 136 -15.23 -4.89 -12.44
N ALA A 137 -15.31 -5.21 -13.72
CA ALA A 137 -16.54 -5.72 -14.30
C ALA A 137 -16.82 -7.18 -13.90
N GLU A 138 -15.78 -8.02 -13.83
CA GLU A 138 -15.91 -9.47 -13.76
C GLU A 138 -15.06 -10.07 -12.62
N ARG A 139 -15.38 -11.28 -12.19
CA ARG A 139 -14.54 -12.00 -11.22
C ARG A 139 -13.14 -12.24 -11.79
N GLY A 140 -12.12 -12.09 -10.96
CA GLY A 140 -10.75 -12.36 -11.37
C GLY A 140 -10.08 -11.24 -12.16
N ASP A 141 -10.65 -10.04 -12.22
CA ASP A 141 -10.00 -8.86 -12.84
C ASP A 141 -8.74 -8.38 -12.08
N GLY A 142 -8.56 -8.84 -10.83
CA GLY A 142 -7.43 -8.46 -9.97
C GLY A 142 -7.68 -7.21 -9.12
N ARG A 143 -8.94 -6.82 -8.85
CA ARG A 143 -9.30 -5.73 -7.92
C ARG A 143 -8.63 -5.87 -6.56
N SER A 144 -8.79 -7.02 -5.92
CA SER A 144 -8.24 -7.28 -4.57
C SER A 144 -6.71 -7.25 -4.55
N PHE A 145 -6.08 -7.79 -5.60
CA PHE A 145 -4.63 -7.71 -5.80
C PHE A 145 -4.17 -6.26 -5.91
N LEU A 146 -4.84 -5.48 -6.77
CA LEU A 146 -4.49 -4.07 -6.99
C LEU A 146 -4.73 -3.24 -5.72
N ALA A 147 -5.85 -3.45 -5.03
CA ALA A 147 -6.21 -2.74 -3.81
C ALA A 147 -5.19 -3.00 -2.69
N ALA A 148 -4.80 -4.26 -2.48
CA ALA A 148 -3.78 -4.63 -1.51
C ALA A 148 -2.43 -3.97 -1.81
N ASN A 149 -1.95 -4.10 -3.04
CA ASN A 149 -0.66 -3.55 -3.44
C ASN A 149 -0.65 -2.01 -3.45
N LEU A 150 -1.74 -1.37 -3.86
CA LEU A 150 -1.90 0.08 -3.74
C LEU A 150 -1.83 0.50 -2.27
N ALA A 151 -2.54 -0.19 -1.37
CA ALA A 151 -2.51 0.12 0.05
C ALA A 151 -1.08 0.07 0.60
N VAL A 152 -0.28 -0.92 0.20
CA VAL A 152 1.13 -1.00 0.57
C VAL A 152 1.94 0.18 0.04
N VAL A 153 1.87 0.50 -1.26
CA VAL A 153 2.69 1.60 -1.80
C VAL A 153 2.27 2.99 -1.29
N PHE A 154 1.02 3.19 -0.87
CA PHE A 154 0.59 4.39 -0.14
C PHE A 154 1.19 4.42 1.26
N SER A 155 1.08 3.32 2.01
CA SER A 155 1.60 3.21 3.38
C SER A 155 3.12 3.38 3.46
N GLN A 156 3.87 2.85 2.49
CA GLN A 156 5.32 3.03 2.38
C GLN A 156 5.75 4.49 2.16
N GLN A 157 4.84 5.38 1.74
CA GLN A 157 5.08 6.82 1.63
C GLN A 157 4.71 7.59 2.91
N GLY A 158 4.41 6.88 4.01
CA GLY A 158 4.00 7.46 5.29
C GLY A 158 2.56 8.00 5.30
N GLN A 159 1.74 7.61 4.32
CA GLN A 159 0.30 7.92 4.35
C GLN A 159 -0.41 6.98 5.31
N ARG A 160 -1.21 7.50 6.24
CA ARG A 160 -2.07 6.66 7.08
C ARG A 160 -3.11 6.02 6.18
N THR A 161 -2.91 4.75 5.84
CA THR A 161 -3.64 4.05 4.81
C THR A 161 -4.58 3.02 5.42
N LEU A 162 -5.85 3.07 5.02
CA LEU A 162 -6.85 2.06 5.34
C LEU A 162 -7.29 1.33 4.07
N LEU A 163 -7.23 0.01 4.09
CA LEU A 163 -7.88 -0.84 3.11
C LEU A 163 -9.15 -1.44 3.69
N ILE A 164 -10.28 -1.28 3.01
CA ILE A 164 -11.57 -1.86 3.41
C ILE A 164 -11.94 -2.94 2.40
N ASP A 165 -12.19 -4.16 2.86
CA ASP A 165 -12.77 -5.24 2.07
C ASP A 165 -14.30 -5.14 2.11
N ALA A 166 -14.89 -4.59 1.05
CA ALA A 166 -16.33 -4.48 0.90
C ALA A 166 -16.94 -5.63 0.09
N ASP A 167 -16.15 -6.60 -0.37
CA ASP A 167 -16.67 -7.85 -0.95
C ASP A 167 -17.06 -8.82 0.16
N MET A 168 -18.25 -8.62 0.73
CA MET A 168 -18.80 -9.53 1.74
C MET A 168 -19.25 -10.89 1.18
N ARG A 169 -19.22 -11.06 -0.15
CA ARG A 169 -19.61 -12.31 -0.80
C ARG A 169 -18.40 -13.21 -0.98
N HIS A 170 -17.26 -12.64 -1.36
CA HIS A 170 -16.02 -13.35 -1.64
C HIS A 170 -14.80 -12.58 -1.11
N PRO A 171 -14.75 -12.34 0.21
CA PRO A 171 -13.69 -11.53 0.81
C PRO A 171 -12.34 -12.22 0.66
N SER A 172 -11.31 -11.42 0.42
CA SER A 172 -9.95 -11.94 0.18
C SER A 172 -8.86 -11.19 0.92
N GLN A 173 -9.12 -9.96 1.38
CA GLN A 173 -8.08 -9.14 2.01
C GLN A 173 -7.57 -9.75 3.32
N HIS A 174 -8.45 -10.39 4.08
CA HIS A 174 -8.05 -11.09 5.30
C HIS A 174 -7.07 -12.24 5.00
N THR A 175 -7.25 -12.98 3.91
CA THR A 175 -6.31 -14.02 3.46
C THR A 175 -5.01 -13.40 2.95
N ILE A 176 -5.10 -12.32 2.18
CA ILE A 176 -3.93 -11.62 1.63
C ILE A 176 -3.01 -11.10 2.75
N PHE A 177 -3.58 -10.55 3.83
CA PHE A 177 -2.83 -9.97 4.93
C PHE A 177 -2.67 -10.87 6.16
N SER A 178 -3.13 -12.13 6.11
CA SER A 178 -3.16 -13.06 7.24
C SER A 178 -3.82 -12.47 8.50
N LEU A 179 -5.05 -11.99 8.34
CA LEU A 179 -5.83 -11.33 9.40
C LEU A 179 -7.07 -12.14 9.78
N GLU A 180 -7.60 -11.89 10.99
CA GLU A 180 -8.87 -12.46 11.39
C GLU A 180 -10.04 -11.84 10.61
N ASN A 181 -11.03 -12.66 10.26
CA ASN A 181 -12.22 -12.22 9.51
C ASN A 181 -13.55 -12.50 10.24
N ARG A 182 -13.50 -12.71 11.56
CA ARG A 182 -14.71 -12.91 12.38
C ARG A 182 -15.47 -11.61 12.58
N VAL A 183 -14.72 -10.52 12.80
CA VAL A 183 -15.21 -9.16 13.00
C VAL A 183 -14.64 -8.30 11.88
N GLY A 184 -15.50 -7.50 11.24
CA GLY A 184 -15.13 -6.69 10.09
C GLY A 184 -16.28 -5.77 9.66
N LEU A 185 -16.24 -5.29 8.42
CA LEU A 185 -17.18 -4.34 7.86
C LEU A 185 -18.64 -4.73 8.08
N SER A 186 -19.01 -6.00 7.87
CA SER A 186 -20.37 -6.49 8.05
C SER A 186 -20.87 -6.29 9.49
N SER A 187 -20.00 -6.48 10.47
CA SER A 187 -20.31 -6.29 11.89
C SER A 187 -20.39 -4.80 12.28
N VAL A 188 -19.55 -3.96 11.68
CA VAL A 188 -19.56 -2.50 11.87
C VAL A 188 -20.84 -1.91 11.29
N LEU A 189 -21.19 -2.25 10.05
CA LEU A 189 -22.39 -1.71 9.38
C LEU A 189 -23.69 -2.21 10.01
N SER A 190 -23.67 -3.34 10.72
CA SER A 190 -24.81 -3.84 11.49
C SER A 190 -24.92 -3.23 12.89
N GLY A 191 -23.99 -2.36 13.29
CA GLY A 191 -23.96 -1.73 14.61
C GLY A 191 -23.59 -2.69 15.74
N ARG A 192 -23.04 -3.87 15.41
CA ARG A 192 -22.66 -4.89 16.40
C ARG A 192 -21.26 -4.66 16.97
N ASN A 193 -20.38 -4.01 16.22
CA ASN A 193 -19.03 -3.66 16.63
C ASN A 193 -18.69 -2.22 16.20
N SER A 194 -17.69 -1.64 16.86
CA SER A 194 -17.19 -0.29 16.56
C SER A 194 -16.01 -0.32 15.58
N VAL A 195 -15.34 0.82 15.42
CA VAL A 195 -14.11 0.99 14.61
C VAL A 195 -12.94 0.12 15.12
N GLU A 196 -13.05 -0.46 16.33
CA GLU A 196 -12.08 -1.44 16.86
C GLU A 196 -11.92 -2.69 15.96
N ALA A 197 -12.83 -2.92 15.03
CA ALA A 197 -12.70 -3.94 13.99
C ALA A 197 -11.55 -3.70 13.00
N VAL A 198 -10.98 -2.49 12.96
CA VAL A 198 -9.85 -2.15 12.09
C VAL A 198 -8.56 -2.73 12.66
N GLN A 199 -7.92 -3.60 11.88
CA GLN A 199 -6.70 -4.30 12.26
C GLN A 199 -5.48 -3.61 11.65
N ARG A 200 -4.46 -3.32 12.46
CA ARG A 200 -3.15 -2.88 11.93
C ARG A 200 -2.42 -4.08 11.34
N VAL A 201 -1.59 -3.83 10.32
CA VAL A 201 -0.71 -4.85 9.75
C VAL A 201 0.70 -4.60 10.32
N PRO A 202 1.16 -5.32 11.36
CA PRO A 202 2.39 -4.95 12.08
C PRO A 202 3.64 -4.93 11.21
N ALA A 203 3.66 -5.75 10.16
CA ALA A 203 4.76 -5.87 9.23
C ALA A 203 4.85 -4.69 8.23
N LEU A 204 3.80 -3.87 8.12
CA LEU A 204 3.68 -2.77 7.15
C LEU A 204 3.28 -1.48 7.88
N LEU A 205 4.23 -0.54 7.98
CA LEU A 205 4.02 0.73 8.67
C LEU A 205 2.85 1.50 8.04
N ASP A 206 2.05 2.17 8.89
CA ASP A 206 0.92 3.03 8.47
C ASP A 206 -0.17 2.34 7.63
N LEU A 207 -0.22 1.00 7.63
CA LEU A 207 -1.27 0.23 6.99
C LEU A 207 -2.24 -0.38 8.02
N SER A 208 -3.53 -0.13 7.79
CA SER A 208 -4.63 -0.80 8.49
C SER A 208 -5.57 -1.46 7.49
N VAL A 209 -6.23 -2.54 7.91
CA VAL A 209 -7.21 -3.27 7.12
C VAL A 209 -8.50 -3.44 7.91
N LEU A 210 -9.63 -3.09 7.31
CA LEU A 210 -10.95 -3.49 7.75
C LEU A 210 -11.42 -4.64 6.86
N THR A 211 -11.32 -5.86 7.37
CA THR A 211 -11.77 -7.07 6.66
C THR A 211 -13.29 -7.05 6.49
N ALA A 212 -13.84 -7.89 5.61
CA ALA A 212 -15.29 -7.90 5.36
C ALA A 212 -16.11 -8.37 6.58
N GLY A 213 -15.52 -9.20 7.43
CA GLY A 213 -16.19 -9.86 8.54
C GLY A 213 -16.97 -11.10 8.10
N ALA A 214 -17.71 -11.70 9.04
CA ALA A 214 -18.57 -12.83 8.75
C ALA A 214 -19.60 -12.48 7.65
N PRO A 215 -19.84 -13.38 6.66
CA PRO A 215 -20.79 -13.13 5.58
C PRO A 215 -22.19 -12.85 6.15
N PRO A 216 -22.80 -11.68 5.88
CA PRO A 216 -24.16 -11.41 6.27
C PRO A 216 -25.15 -12.13 5.33
N PRO A 217 -26.39 -12.41 5.79
CA PRO A 217 -27.41 -13.00 4.91
C PRO A 217 -27.85 -12.04 3.79
N ASN A 218 -27.61 -10.74 3.96
CA ASN A 218 -28.09 -9.66 3.09
C ASN A 218 -27.03 -8.55 2.88
N PRO A 219 -25.96 -8.82 2.12
CA PRO A 219 -24.85 -7.87 1.91
C PRO A 219 -25.29 -6.54 1.28
N SER A 220 -26.13 -6.60 0.25
CA SER A 220 -26.58 -5.45 -0.53
C SER A 220 -27.34 -4.43 0.32
N GLU A 221 -28.27 -4.93 1.14
CA GLU A 221 -29.06 -4.13 2.06
C GLU A 221 -28.21 -3.51 3.18
N LEU A 222 -27.09 -4.12 3.52
CA LEU A 222 -26.18 -3.60 4.51
C LEU A 222 -25.32 -2.47 3.93
N LEU A 223 -24.77 -2.67 2.74
CA LEU A 223 -23.96 -1.69 1.99
C LEU A 223 -24.79 -0.48 1.54
N GLY A 224 -26.07 -0.68 1.21
CA GLY A 224 -26.98 0.40 0.81
C GLY A 224 -27.32 1.40 1.92
N ARG A 225 -27.09 1.05 3.20
CA ARG A 225 -27.45 1.90 4.34
C ARG A 225 -26.59 3.18 4.41
N PRO A 226 -27.08 4.23 5.10
CA PRO A 226 -26.28 5.41 5.40
C PRO A 226 -25.03 5.13 6.25
N ALA A 227 -25.00 3.99 6.95
CA ALA A 227 -23.94 3.58 7.87
C ALA A 227 -22.55 3.55 7.19
N LEU A 228 -22.46 3.07 5.94
CA LEU A 228 -21.16 3.04 5.23
C LEU A 228 -20.63 4.47 5.01
N GLY A 229 -21.49 5.40 4.58
CA GLY A 229 -21.08 6.80 4.42
C GLY A 229 -20.71 7.47 5.75
N GLN A 230 -21.40 7.13 6.85
CA GLN A 230 -21.05 7.62 8.19
C GLN A 230 -19.70 7.07 8.66
N LEU A 231 -19.43 5.79 8.40
CA LEU A 231 -18.15 5.15 8.68
C LEU A 231 -17.02 5.84 7.92
N LEU A 232 -17.16 6.03 6.60
CA LEU A 232 -16.14 6.69 5.78
C LEU A 232 -15.84 8.11 6.26
N ARG A 233 -16.87 8.91 6.63
CA ARG A 233 -16.66 10.25 7.22
C ARG A 233 -15.92 10.21 8.55
N THR A 234 -16.21 9.23 9.40
CA THR A 234 -15.54 9.06 10.69
C THR A 234 -14.07 8.69 10.50
N LEU A 235 -13.77 7.86 9.50
CA LEU A 235 -12.42 7.38 9.21
C LEU A 235 -11.58 8.41 8.44
N ALA A 236 -12.22 9.32 7.69
CA ALA A 236 -11.53 10.37 6.95
C ALA A 236 -10.69 11.33 7.83
N GLY A 237 -11.00 11.45 9.13
CA GLY A 237 -10.18 12.20 10.08
C GLY A 237 -8.95 11.44 10.60
N GLN A 238 -8.92 10.12 10.42
CA GLN A 238 -7.90 9.21 10.96
C GLN A 238 -6.93 8.69 9.89
N TYR A 239 -7.38 8.66 8.65
CA TYR A 239 -6.64 8.12 7.51
C TYR A 239 -6.54 9.15 6.38
N ASP A 240 -5.36 9.24 5.79
CA ASP A 240 -5.07 10.12 4.66
C ASP A 240 -5.58 9.49 3.35
N VAL A 241 -5.56 8.15 3.29
CA VAL A 241 -6.01 7.34 2.14
C VAL A 241 -6.87 6.17 2.62
N ILE A 242 -8.05 6.03 2.05
CA ILE A 242 -8.98 4.92 2.26
C ILE A 242 -9.25 4.27 0.90
N LEU A 243 -8.77 3.05 0.71
CA LEU A 243 -9.04 2.23 -0.46
C LEU A 243 -10.12 1.22 -0.13
N ILE A 244 -11.10 1.04 -1.02
CA ILE A 244 -12.20 0.10 -0.80
C ILE A 244 -12.20 -0.93 -1.92
N ASP A 245 -11.86 -2.17 -1.60
CA ASP A 245 -12.00 -3.31 -2.50
C ASP A 245 -13.47 -3.70 -2.63
N THR A 246 -13.99 -3.76 -3.85
CA THR A 246 -15.42 -4.02 -4.12
C THR A 246 -15.63 -5.42 -4.69
N PRO A 247 -16.85 -5.99 -4.55
CA PRO A 247 -17.23 -7.16 -5.34
C PRO A 247 -17.17 -6.88 -6.85
N ALA A 248 -17.23 -7.93 -7.66
CA ALA A 248 -17.33 -7.79 -9.11
C ALA A 248 -18.64 -7.08 -9.50
N GLY A 249 -18.57 -6.16 -10.46
CA GLY A 249 -19.76 -5.47 -10.98
C GLY A 249 -20.79 -6.43 -11.62
N SER A 250 -20.34 -7.59 -12.11
CA SER A 250 -21.18 -8.66 -12.63
C SER A 250 -21.96 -9.44 -11.58
N ASP A 251 -21.48 -9.46 -10.33
CA ASP A 251 -22.05 -10.32 -9.28
C ASP A 251 -23.31 -9.70 -8.67
N SER A 252 -23.33 -8.37 -8.53
CA SER A 252 -24.41 -7.61 -7.89
C SER A 252 -24.20 -6.09 -8.06
N SER A 253 -25.19 -5.29 -7.66
CA SER A 253 -25.07 -3.82 -7.60
C SER A 253 -24.24 -3.30 -6.42
N ASP A 254 -23.65 -4.19 -5.63
CA ASP A 254 -22.89 -3.86 -4.41
C ASP A 254 -21.68 -2.97 -4.75
N ALA A 255 -21.01 -3.22 -5.88
CA ALA A 255 -19.87 -2.43 -6.32
C ALA A 255 -20.25 -0.96 -6.58
N GLN A 256 -21.37 -0.73 -7.27
CA GLN A 256 -21.92 0.60 -7.55
C GLN A 256 -22.38 1.30 -6.26
N MET A 257 -23.02 0.56 -5.35
CA MET A 257 -23.44 1.13 -4.05
C MET A 257 -22.24 1.60 -3.24
N VAL A 258 -21.19 0.78 -3.15
CA VAL A 258 -19.94 1.15 -2.47
C VAL A 258 -19.28 2.35 -3.15
N ALA A 259 -19.11 2.31 -4.47
CA ALA A 259 -18.53 3.41 -5.24
C ALA A 259 -19.33 4.71 -5.12
N GLY A 260 -20.67 4.63 -5.06
CA GLY A 260 -21.54 5.78 -4.81
C GLY A 260 -21.34 6.40 -3.43
N ARG A 261 -20.94 5.62 -2.42
CA ARG A 261 -20.62 6.12 -1.08
C ARG A 261 -19.22 6.72 -0.98
N THR A 262 -18.28 6.27 -1.82
CA THR A 262 -16.93 6.84 -1.89
C THR A 262 -16.89 8.09 -2.77
N GLY A 263 -17.82 8.22 -3.72
CA GLY A 263 -17.88 9.32 -4.69
C GLY A 263 -16.94 9.17 -5.88
N ALA A 264 -16.01 8.20 -5.83
CA ALA A 264 -15.08 7.91 -6.90
C ALA A 264 -14.66 6.45 -6.95
N ALA A 265 -14.28 6.02 -8.15
CA ALA A 265 -13.77 4.68 -8.41
C ALA A 265 -12.63 4.66 -9.44
N VAL A 266 -11.78 3.65 -9.31
CA VAL A 266 -10.86 3.18 -10.36
C VAL A 266 -11.36 1.84 -10.88
N VAL A 267 -11.41 1.70 -12.20
CA VAL A 267 -11.89 0.49 -12.87
C VAL A 267 -10.71 -0.39 -13.27
N VAL A 268 -10.68 -1.62 -12.78
CA VAL A 268 -9.67 -2.62 -13.10
C VAL A 268 -10.20 -3.53 -14.21
N ALA A 269 -9.36 -3.78 -15.20
CA ALA A 269 -9.58 -4.77 -16.24
C ALA A 269 -8.35 -5.67 -16.35
N ARG A 270 -8.55 -6.96 -16.54
CA ARG A 270 -7.48 -7.92 -16.75
C ARG A 270 -7.14 -8.04 -18.22
N GLN A 271 -5.86 -7.93 -18.51
CA GLN A 271 -5.31 -8.08 -19.85
C GLN A 271 -5.70 -9.44 -20.44
N ASP A 272 -6.12 -9.42 -21.71
CA ASP A 272 -6.52 -10.60 -22.50
C ASP A 272 -7.65 -11.46 -21.88
N VAL A 273 -8.35 -10.96 -20.85
CA VAL A 273 -9.42 -11.68 -20.16
C VAL A 273 -10.70 -10.85 -20.07
N THR A 274 -10.64 -9.63 -19.52
CA THR A 274 -11.86 -8.83 -19.29
C THR A 274 -12.42 -8.28 -20.59
N HIS A 275 -13.72 -8.48 -20.82
CA HIS A 275 -14.37 -8.00 -22.04
C HIS A 275 -14.56 -6.47 -22.00
N VAL A 276 -14.11 -5.78 -23.05
CA VAL A 276 -14.25 -4.31 -23.18
C VAL A 276 -15.70 -3.84 -23.07
N GLY A 277 -16.66 -4.61 -23.62
CA GLY A 277 -18.09 -4.33 -23.47
C GLY A 277 -18.55 -4.32 -22.02
N LYS A 278 -18.04 -5.25 -21.19
CA LYS A 278 -18.35 -5.32 -19.75
C LYS A 278 -17.75 -4.17 -18.96
N VAL A 279 -16.57 -3.71 -19.35
CA VAL A 279 -15.98 -2.49 -18.79
C VAL A 279 -16.84 -1.26 -19.11
N HIS A 280 -17.34 -1.14 -20.35
CA HIS A 280 -18.25 -0.04 -20.72
C HIS A 280 -19.58 -0.08 -19.97
N GLU A 281 -20.19 -1.26 -19.83
CA GLU A 281 -21.41 -1.45 -19.03
C GLU A 281 -21.19 -1.00 -17.58
N LEU A 282 -20.07 -1.40 -16.95
CA LEU A 282 -19.71 -0.98 -15.60
C LEU A 282 -19.52 0.53 -15.49
N ILE A 283 -18.75 1.15 -16.40
CA ILE A 283 -18.51 2.61 -16.39
C ILE A 283 -19.83 3.37 -16.55
N THR A 284 -20.73 2.89 -17.42
CA THR A 284 -22.06 3.49 -17.60
C THR A 284 -22.86 3.43 -16.29
N SER A 285 -22.89 2.27 -15.64
CA SER A 285 -23.58 2.07 -14.36
C SER A 285 -22.99 2.93 -13.23
N LEU A 286 -21.66 3.09 -13.17
CA LEU A 286 -21.00 3.99 -12.22
C LEU A 286 -21.38 5.46 -12.45
N ASN A 287 -21.42 5.90 -13.72
CA ASN A 287 -21.82 7.26 -14.07
C ASN A 287 -23.28 7.56 -13.71
N GLU A 288 -24.19 6.60 -13.93
CA GLU A 288 -25.59 6.69 -13.49
C GLU A 288 -25.72 6.84 -11.96
N ALA A 289 -24.85 6.15 -11.22
CA ALA A 289 -24.71 6.29 -9.77
C ALA A 289 -23.96 7.58 -9.33
N ARG A 290 -23.63 8.47 -10.27
CA ARG A 290 -22.89 9.73 -10.05
C ARG A 290 -21.49 9.52 -9.45
N VAL A 291 -20.88 8.38 -9.73
CA VAL A 291 -19.50 8.07 -9.32
C VAL A 291 -18.53 8.73 -10.28
N HIS A 292 -17.52 9.42 -9.75
CA HIS A 292 -16.43 9.93 -10.56
C HIS A 292 -15.44 8.80 -10.89
N VAL A 293 -15.40 8.37 -12.16
CA VAL A 293 -14.41 7.40 -12.62
C VAL A 293 -13.07 8.10 -12.82
N VAL A 294 -12.13 7.90 -11.89
CA VAL A 294 -10.80 8.55 -11.89
C VAL A 294 -9.92 8.05 -13.04
N GLY A 295 -10.16 6.81 -13.46
CA GLY A 295 -9.48 6.17 -14.58
C GLY A 295 -9.69 4.66 -14.58
N SER A 296 -8.97 4.00 -15.49
CA SER A 296 -8.91 2.55 -15.58
C SER A 296 -7.48 2.03 -15.45
N VAL A 297 -7.34 0.80 -14.98
CA VAL A 297 -6.06 0.08 -14.82
C VAL A 297 -6.17 -1.24 -15.56
N LEU A 298 -5.26 -1.46 -16.51
CA LEU A 298 -5.08 -2.76 -17.16
C LEU A 298 -4.08 -3.57 -16.32
N ASN A 299 -4.49 -4.75 -15.89
CA ASN A 299 -3.72 -5.58 -14.96
C ASN A 299 -3.42 -6.97 -15.54
N ASN A 300 -2.24 -7.50 -15.24
CA ASN A 300 -1.86 -8.88 -15.50
C ASN A 300 -1.05 -9.38 -14.30
N PHE A 301 -1.75 -9.96 -13.32
CA PHE A 301 -1.24 -10.30 -12.00
C PHE A 301 -0.86 -11.78 -11.89
#